data_AF-A0A2V6S9X1-F1
#
_entry.id   AF-A0A2V6S9X1-F1
#
_cell.length_a   1.000
_cell.length_b   1.000
_cell.length_c   1.000
_cell.angle_alpha   90.00
_cell.angle_beta   90.00
_cell.angle_gamma   90.00
#
_symmetry.space_group_name_H-M   'P 1'
#
loop_
_entity.id
_entity.type
_entity.pdbx_description
1 polymer ?
#
loop_
_entity_poly.entity_id
_entity_poly.type
_entity_poly.pdbx_seq_one_letter_code
_entity_poly.pdbx_strand_id
1 'polypeptide(L)'
;MRVTVDEAGEYRFAAPVHPLGAGPLAVDLLGRADGHDAVGVHGDRGVVVHGAGGVGGDDGRVVDDERHTASPSARRRGCAGRALTRCPSRSVPASADTAPSPCPLPRWGRGNSGDTLPAVVIRGHARSRRRCRDRREVPMRTVIHGGDVIAYHDGGHRLLRGGSLVYEDDRVVFVGRSYAGASDHRIDATGKLVIPGLVNLHCHATTEASGRLIADAGRRDFFHTGFLNYQSAPRGVTPLAARENLDIGNRFALVELLRNGCTTIVELGAVNDATVAFAGHIGIRAYLTPGYRSASYRVGPEGRLEYEWDEEAGMRGLERAKAFIGAHQGAHAGRIRGMLYPLQVDTCSPELFRATRKAADELGVGISTHVGQNLVEFHEMLRRHGKTPVELLDETGLLGPDTILGHCLMTTSHSLAALPGGRDLEILARSGSTVAHCPLVFARRGNALESFHRYRTAGVNVGLGTDTYPRDLVSEMRWASLLCKVVEHDFTVATAADVFNAATLAGARALRRDDLARLAPGAKADIVILDMQSLRIGPYRDPIKALVNCGTGDDVETVIVDGRTVVAGGRVVGVDEEALRHEAQQEAERLWATVPEWHWEGLTTEQLSPTAFPPLDTDLQ
;
A
#
# COMPACT_ATOMS: atom_id res chain seq x y z
N MET A 1 4.31 -30.14 -25.06
CA MET A 1 4.42 -31.56 -25.45
C MET A 1 5.61 -31.69 -26.39
N ARG A 2 6.57 -32.59 -26.14
CA ARG A 2 7.67 -32.86 -27.09
C ARG A 2 7.24 -34.04 -27.96
N VAL A 3 7.32 -33.87 -29.29
CA VAL A 3 7.07 -34.93 -30.26
C VAL A 3 8.40 -35.39 -30.83
N THR A 4 8.66 -36.69 -30.80
CA THR A 4 9.84 -37.31 -31.41
C THR A 4 9.40 -38.40 -32.37
N VAL A 5 10.02 -38.45 -33.54
CA VAL A 5 9.80 -39.50 -34.55
C VAL A 5 10.93 -40.50 -34.42
N ASP A 6 10.61 -41.79 -34.29
CA ASP A 6 11.62 -42.85 -34.27
C ASP A 6 12.04 -43.27 -35.68
N GLU A 7 13.10 -44.09 -35.78
CA GLU A 7 13.70 -44.49 -37.06
C GLU A 7 12.74 -45.32 -37.95
N ALA A 8 11.62 -45.81 -37.39
CA ALA A 8 10.57 -46.51 -38.14
C ALA A 8 9.44 -45.58 -38.64
N GLY A 9 9.50 -44.29 -38.29
CA GLY A 9 8.51 -43.29 -38.71
C GLY A 9 7.24 -43.25 -37.87
N GLU A 10 7.24 -43.85 -36.68
CA GLU A 10 6.14 -43.72 -35.72
C GLU A 10 6.35 -42.51 -34.80
N TYR A 11 5.28 -41.74 -34.55
CA TYR A 11 5.30 -40.59 -33.65
C TYR A 11 5.14 -41.06 -32.21
N ARG A 12 6.12 -40.71 -31.37
CA ARG A 12 6.01 -40.89 -29.92
C ARG A 12 5.82 -39.55 -29.24
N PHE A 13 4.78 -39.48 -28.42
CA PHE A 13 4.42 -38.29 -27.68
C PHE A 13 4.83 -38.43 -26.21
N ALA A 14 5.73 -37.55 -25.73
CA ALA A 14 5.99 -37.47 -24.31
C ALA A 14 4.91 -36.61 -23.65
N ALA A 15 3.99 -37.24 -22.90
CA ALA A 15 3.02 -36.54 -22.08
C ALA A 15 3.73 -35.73 -20.97
N PRO A 16 3.33 -34.47 -20.69
CA PRO A 16 3.79 -33.82 -19.48
C PRO A 16 3.12 -34.50 -18.28
N VAL A 17 3.90 -34.84 -17.25
CA VAL A 17 3.35 -35.16 -15.93
C VAL A 17 2.84 -33.85 -15.34
N HIS A 18 1.52 -33.66 -15.30
CA HIS A 18 0.90 -32.66 -14.42
C HIS A 18 -0.40 -33.22 -13.80
N PRO A 19 -0.72 -32.90 -12.53
CA PRO A 19 -1.69 -33.63 -11.74
C PRO A 19 -3.04 -32.91 -11.73
N LEU A 20 -3.77 -32.90 -12.84
CA LEU A 20 -5.19 -32.48 -12.82
C LEU A 20 -5.96 -33.35 -13.83
N GLY A 21 -6.91 -34.13 -13.31
CA GLY A 21 -7.58 -35.23 -14.01
C GLY A 21 -8.50 -34.79 -15.15
N ALA A 22 -7.94 -34.70 -16.35
CA ALA A 22 -8.70 -34.76 -17.60
C ALA A 22 -8.46 -36.14 -18.25
N GLY A 23 -9.52 -36.77 -18.76
CA GLY A 23 -9.47 -38.07 -19.43
C GLY A 23 -8.59 -38.10 -20.70
N PRO A 24 -8.36 -39.28 -21.31
CA PRO A 24 -7.42 -39.41 -22.41
C PRO A 24 -7.86 -38.60 -23.64
N LEU A 25 -6.95 -37.77 -24.17
CA LEU A 25 -7.12 -37.06 -25.43
C LEU A 25 -6.89 -38.02 -26.61
N ALA A 26 -7.78 -37.97 -27.62
CA ALA A 26 -7.62 -38.69 -28.87
C ALA A 26 -6.88 -37.82 -29.91
N VAL A 27 -5.93 -38.42 -30.63
CA VAL A 27 -5.08 -37.75 -31.62
C VAL A 27 -5.12 -38.55 -32.92
N ASP A 28 -5.45 -37.89 -34.03
CA ASP A 28 -5.52 -38.49 -35.37
C ASP A 28 -4.56 -37.79 -36.35
N LEU A 29 -4.00 -38.56 -37.28
CA LEU A 29 -3.22 -38.07 -38.42
C LEU A 29 -4.18 -37.63 -39.53
N LEU A 30 -4.18 -36.32 -39.84
CA LEU A 30 -5.17 -35.73 -40.75
C LEU A 30 -4.72 -35.72 -42.23
N GLY A 31 -3.45 -35.98 -42.52
CA GLY A 31 -2.97 -36.16 -43.90
C GLY A 31 -1.46 -35.94 -44.07
N ARG A 32 -0.95 -36.34 -45.24
CA ARG A 32 0.43 -36.11 -45.70
C ARG A 32 0.43 -35.25 -46.96
N ALA A 33 1.15 -34.14 -46.96
CA ALA A 33 1.45 -33.38 -48.16
C ALA A 33 2.87 -32.78 -48.04
N ASP A 34 3.69 -33.00 -49.09
CA ASP A 34 4.97 -32.33 -49.34
C ASP A 34 5.88 -32.11 -48.12
N GLY A 35 6.23 -33.20 -47.43
CA GLY A 35 7.30 -33.21 -46.43
C GLY A 35 6.96 -32.66 -45.05
N HIS A 36 5.69 -32.30 -44.80
CA HIS A 36 5.22 -31.89 -43.48
C HIS A 36 3.97 -32.69 -43.07
N ASP A 37 4.02 -33.33 -41.90
CA ASP A 37 2.87 -34.05 -41.34
C ASP A 37 1.98 -33.11 -40.53
N ALA A 38 0.67 -33.18 -40.76
CA ALA A 38 -0.34 -32.43 -40.01
C ALA A 38 -1.04 -33.35 -38.99
N VAL A 39 -0.91 -33.03 -37.71
CA VAL A 39 -1.52 -33.78 -36.60
C VAL A 39 -2.65 -32.95 -35.99
N GLY A 40 -3.83 -33.56 -35.83
CA GLY A 40 -4.98 -32.97 -35.17
C GLY A 40 -5.17 -33.52 -33.75
N VAL A 41 -5.34 -32.63 -32.77
CA VAL A 41 -5.69 -33.00 -31.40
C VAL A 41 -7.13 -32.59 -31.10
N HIS A 42 -7.96 -33.53 -30.68
CA HIS A 42 -9.36 -33.29 -30.36
C HIS A 42 -9.57 -33.10 -28.86
N GLY A 43 -10.19 -31.97 -28.49
CA GLY A 43 -10.71 -31.71 -27.15
C GLY A 43 -12.01 -30.92 -27.22
N ASP A 44 -12.74 -30.82 -26.11
CA ASP A 44 -14.11 -30.28 -25.99
C ASP A 44 -14.31 -28.80 -26.44
N ARG A 45 -13.29 -28.13 -26.98
CA ARG A 45 -13.37 -26.73 -27.43
C ARG A 45 -12.72 -26.42 -28.79
N GLY A 46 -12.46 -27.41 -29.64
CA GLY A 46 -12.04 -27.19 -31.05
C GLY A 46 -10.66 -27.73 -31.42
N VAL A 47 -10.32 -27.67 -32.72
CA VAL A 47 -9.14 -28.30 -33.33
C VAL A 47 -7.97 -27.32 -33.43
N VAL A 48 -6.78 -27.75 -33.01
CA VAL A 48 -5.50 -27.01 -33.17
C VAL A 48 -4.56 -27.82 -34.07
N VAL A 49 -3.98 -27.20 -35.09
CA VAL A 49 -3.05 -27.82 -36.04
C VAL A 49 -1.63 -27.27 -35.81
N HIS A 50 -0.64 -28.16 -35.68
CA HIS A 50 0.77 -27.79 -35.59
C HIS A 50 1.57 -28.38 -36.76
N GLY A 51 2.43 -27.58 -37.39
CA GLY A 51 3.42 -28.04 -38.35
C GLY A 51 4.78 -28.24 -37.69
N ALA A 52 5.43 -29.38 -37.93
CA ALA A 52 6.79 -29.65 -37.43
C ALA A 52 7.83 -29.09 -38.43
N GLY A 53 8.63 -28.12 -37.99
CA GLY A 53 9.77 -27.58 -38.75
C GLY A 53 10.90 -27.18 -37.82
N GLY A 54 12.09 -27.74 -38.07
CA GLY A 54 13.32 -27.51 -37.31
C GLY A 54 14.05 -26.21 -37.66
N VAL A 55 15.01 -25.88 -36.80
CA VAL A 55 15.84 -24.67 -36.69
C VAL A 55 16.42 -24.13 -38.02
N GLY A 56 16.20 -22.83 -38.28
CA GLY A 56 17.09 -21.99 -39.08
C GLY A 56 16.41 -20.98 -40.02
N GLY A 57 16.65 -19.69 -39.81
CA GLY A 57 16.56 -18.65 -40.84
C GLY A 57 15.26 -17.82 -40.91
N ASP A 58 15.46 -16.52 -41.09
CA ASP A 58 14.47 -15.44 -41.24
C ASP A 58 13.47 -15.62 -42.40
N ASP A 59 12.40 -14.82 -42.28
CA ASP A 59 11.41 -14.39 -43.28
C ASP A 59 10.28 -15.36 -43.68
N GLY A 60 9.05 -14.98 -43.28
CA GLY A 60 7.81 -15.61 -43.76
C GLY A 60 6.59 -14.73 -43.57
N ARG A 61 6.34 -13.85 -44.55
CA ARG A 61 5.11 -13.08 -44.71
C ARG A 61 3.92 -14.00 -44.96
N VAL A 62 2.77 -13.64 -44.37
CA VAL A 62 1.45 -14.18 -44.71
C VAL A 62 1.04 -13.67 -46.11
N VAL A 63 0.58 -14.61 -46.94
CA VAL A 63 -0.04 -14.37 -48.25
C VAL A 63 -1.55 -14.35 -48.04
N ASP A 64 -2.20 -13.23 -48.35
CA ASP A 64 -3.64 -13.15 -48.62
C ASP A 64 -3.82 -12.84 -50.11
N ASP A 65 -4.60 -13.67 -50.80
CA ASP A 65 -5.12 -13.42 -52.15
C ASP A 65 -6.63 -13.25 -52.03
N GLU A 66 -7.15 -12.05 -52.32
CA GLU A 66 -8.37 -11.86 -53.13
C GLU A 66 -8.57 -10.40 -53.60
N ARG A 67 -8.18 -10.17 -54.86
CA ARG A 67 -8.71 -9.35 -55.97
C ARG A 67 -9.53 -8.05 -55.77
N HIS A 68 -9.05 -7.04 -56.54
CA HIS A 68 -9.72 -5.98 -57.34
C HIS A 68 -10.30 -4.75 -56.59
N THR A 69 -9.87 -3.49 -56.82
CA THR A 69 -9.65 -2.75 -58.08
C THR A 69 -8.83 -1.44 -57.86
N ALA A 70 -8.01 -1.10 -58.88
CA ALA A 70 -7.56 0.21 -59.36
C ALA A 70 -6.98 1.30 -58.39
N SER A 71 -5.66 1.50 -58.50
CA SER A 71 -4.94 2.80 -58.30
C SER A 71 -5.08 3.68 -59.57
N PRO A 72 -4.71 5.00 -59.63
CA PRO A 72 -3.40 5.56 -59.21
C PRO A 72 -3.50 7.01 -58.63
N SER A 73 -2.49 7.79 -58.20
CA SER A 73 -1.06 7.90 -58.49
C SER A 73 -0.42 8.90 -57.51
N ALA A 74 0.83 8.63 -57.15
CA ALA A 74 1.98 9.55 -57.01
C ALA A 74 1.81 10.98 -56.45
N ARG A 75 2.65 11.32 -55.46
CA ARG A 75 3.87 12.13 -55.71
C ARG A 75 4.81 12.19 -54.50
N ARG A 76 6.08 11.90 -54.80
CA ARG A 76 7.28 12.18 -54.00
C ARG A 76 7.45 13.69 -53.81
N ARG A 77 8.08 14.08 -52.69
CA ARG A 77 9.19 15.05 -52.63
C ARG A 77 9.89 14.93 -51.27
N GLY A 78 11.19 14.65 -51.31
CA GLY A 78 12.08 14.84 -50.17
C GLY A 78 12.64 16.26 -50.15
N CYS A 79 13.30 16.62 -49.05
CA CYS A 79 14.56 17.38 -49.08
C CYS A 79 15.26 17.33 -47.72
N ALA A 80 16.58 17.32 -47.82
CA ALA A 80 17.58 17.12 -46.79
C ALA A 80 17.71 18.27 -45.78
N GLY A 81 18.14 17.90 -44.57
CA GLY A 81 19.45 18.31 -44.03
C GLY A 81 19.54 19.67 -43.35
N ARG A 82 19.90 19.66 -42.06
CA ARG A 82 20.90 20.59 -41.52
C ARG A 82 21.54 20.05 -40.25
N ALA A 83 22.86 20.24 -40.23
CA ALA A 83 23.82 19.65 -39.31
C ALA A 83 23.94 20.43 -37.99
N LEU A 84 24.41 19.68 -37.00
CA LEU A 84 24.88 20.10 -35.69
C LEU A 84 26.03 21.11 -35.79
N THR A 85 25.92 22.21 -35.03
CA THR A 85 27.05 23.11 -34.72
C THR A 85 27.38 23.02 -33.23
N ARG A 86 28.60 22.52 -32.97
CA ARG A 86 29.34 22.69 -31.70
C ARG A 86 29.70 24.16 -31.51
N CYS A 87 29.70 24.63 -30.27
CA CYS A 87 30.47 25.79 -29.82
C CYS A 87 31.19 25.48 -28.50
N PRO A 88 32.29 26.20 -28.20
CA PRO A 88 33.47 25.62 -27.55
C PRO A 88 33.55 25.87 -26.04
N SER A 89 34.43 25.08 -25.44
CA SER A 89 34.98 25.21 -24.10
C SER A 89 35.53 26.61 -23.79
N ARG A 90 35.21 27.11 -22.59
CA ARG A 90 35.97 28.17 -21.92
C ARG A 90 36.32 27.71 -20.51
N SER A 91 37.61 27.51 -20.29
CA SER A 91 38.30 27.42 -19.00
C SER A 91 38.88 28.79 -18.65
N VAL A 92 38.66 29.31 -17.44
CA VAL A 92 39.62 30.09 -16.59
C VAL A 92 39.04 30.15 -15.15
N PRO A 93 39.78 30.57 -14.09
CA PRO A 93 40.49 29.71 -13.15
C PRO A 93 39.92 29.76 -11.71
N ALA A 94 40.53 28.97 -10.83
CA ALA A 94 40.35 28.99 -9.39
C ALA A 94 40.70 30.36 -8.76
N SER A 95 39.92 30.77 -7.77
CA SER A 95 40.35 31.72 -6.74
C SER A 95 39.75 31.32 -5.40
N ALA A 96 40.58 31.47 -4.37
CA ALA A 96 40.48 30.92 -3.04
C ALA A 96 39.56 31.73 -2.11
N ASP A 97 39.23 31.08 -0.99
CA ASP A 97 39.01 31.61 0.34
C ASP A 97 38.01 32.76 0.52
N THR A 98 36.88 32.45 1.17
CA THR A 98 36.40 33.22 2.34
C THR A 98 35.22 32.48 3.00
N ALA A 99 35.49 31.79 4.10
CA ALA A 99 34.47 31.33 5.04
C ALA A 99 34.02 32.51 5.92
N PRO A 100 32.71 32.75 6.13
CA PRO A 100 32.23 33.71 7.10
C PRO A 100 32.18 33.10 8.51
N SER A 101 32.60 33.91 9.47
CA SER A 101 32.71 33.63 10.91
C SER A 101 31.40 33.23 11.58
N PRO A 102 31.41 32.35 12.60
CA PRO A 102 30.23 32.06 13.41
C PRO A 102 30.09 33.06 14.57
N CYS A 103 28.89 33.63 14.72
CA CYS A 103 28.48 34.38 15.92
C CYS A 103 28.01 33.40 17.01
N PRO A 104 28.15 33.75 18.31
CA PRO A 104 28.35 32.77 19.36
C PRO A 104 27.06 32.25 20.00
N LEU A 105 27.03 30.93 20.25
CA LEU A 105 26.10 30.28 21.18
C LEU A 105 26.48 30.59 22.64
N PRO A 106 25.52 30.78 23.55
CA PRO A 106 25.81 30.90 24.97
C PRO A 106 26.11 29.54 25.61
N ARG A 107 27.26 29.47 26.31
CA ARG A 107 27.71 28.34 27.12
C ARG A 107 26.79 28.13 28.33
N TRP A 108 26.27 26.92 28.49
CA TRP A 108 25.70 26.45 29.75
C TRP A 108 26.81 25.83 30.61
N GLY A 109 27.12 26.47 31.73
CA GLY A 109 28.00 25.95 32.77
C GLY A 109 27.25 25.00 33.70
N ARG A 110 27.92 23.90 34.09
CA ARG A 110 27.52 23.03 35.20
C ARG A 110 27.71 23.78 36.52
N GLY A 111 26.74 23.67 37.43
CA GLY A 111 26.84 24.12 38.82
C GLY A 111 25.68 23.55 39.64
N ASN A 112 26.01 22.84 40.70
CA ASN A 112 25.13 22.04 41.55
C ASN A 112 24.51 22.88 42.69
N SER A 113 23.43 22.35 43.27
CA SER A 113 22.89 22.54 44.63
C SER A 113 22.20 23.85 45.05
N GLY A 114 21.03 23.70 45.69
CA GLY A 114 20.61 24.52 46.83
C GLY A 114 19.30 25.31 46.70
N ASP A 115 18.23 24.72 47.24
CA ASP A 115 17.17 25.38 48.02
C ASP A 115 16.08 26.27 47.40
N THR A 116 14.86 25.72 47.47
CA THR A 116 13.56 26.30 47.88
C THR A 116 13.13 27.67 47.36
N LEU A 117 12.00 27.69 46.64
CA LEU A 117 11.13 28.87 46.51
C LEU A 117 9.64 28.52 46.73
N PRO A 118 8.83 29.46 47.24
CA PRO A 118 7.56 29.18 47.90
C PRO A 118 6.34 29.36 46.97
N ALA A 119 5.22 28.78 47.40
CA ALA A 119 3.91 28.91 46.79
C ALA A 119 3.42 30.37 46.78
N VAL A 120 2.97 30.86 45.62
CA VAL A 120 2.26 32.12 45.47
C VAL A 120 0.83 31.85 44.99
N VAL A 121 -0.11 32.16 45.87
CA VAL A 121 -1.56 32.22 45.63
C VAL A 121 -1.86 33.42 44.74
N ILE A 122 -2.46 33.23 43.56
CA ILE A 122 -3.01 34.32 42.74
C ILE A 122 -4.53 34.30 42.82
N ARG A 123 -5.08 35.36 43.43
CA ARG A 123 -6.52 35.64 43.58
C ARG A 123 -7.17 35.92 42.22
N GLY A 124 -8.30 35.26 41.98
CA GLY A 124 -9.12 35.44 40.78
C GLY A 124 -9.73 36.84 40.69
N HIS A 125 -9.55 37.48 39.53
CA HIS A 125 -10.34 38.63 39.10
C HIS A 125 -11.37 38.15 38.08
N ALA A 126 -12.64 38.23 38.46
CA ALA A 126 -13.77 38.01 37.58
C ALA A 126 -13.82 39.09 36.50
N ARG A 127 -13.48 38.75 35.26
CA ARG A 127 -13.82 39.56 34.07
C ARG A 127 -15.06 38.97 33.42
N SER A 128 -16.07 39.83 33.26
CA SER A 128 -17.34 39.54 32.61
C SER A 128 -17.14 38.86 31.26
N ARG A 129 -17.71 37.65 31.10
CA ARG A 129 -17.84 36.97 29.81
C ARG A 129 -18.79 37.78 28.92
N ARG A 130 -18.27 38.74 28.17
CA ARG A 130 -18.95 39.19 26.95
C ARG A 130 -18.87 38.02 25.97
N ARG A 131 -20.03 37.43 25.65
CA ARG A 131 -20.20 36.51 24.53
C ARG A 131 -19.59 37.17 23.29
N CYS A 132 -18.42 36.70 22.83
CA CYS A 132 -18.03 36.90 21.45
C CYS A 132 -19.11 36.23 20.60
N ARG A 133 -19.91 37.06 19.92
CA ARG A 133 -20.77 36.61 18.84
C ARG A 133 -19.89 35.88 17.84
N ASP A 134 -20.26 34.64 17.59
CA ASP A 134 -19.85 33.80 16.48
C ASP A 134 -19.73 34.64 15.20
N ARG A 135 -18.50 35.05 14.85
CA ARG A 135 -18.22 35.57 13.52
C ARG A 135 -18.29 34.33 12.63
N ARG A 136 -19.41 34.14 11.94
CA ARG A 136 -19.47 33.21 10.80
C ARG A 136 -18.29 33.59 9.90
N GLU A 137 -17.27 32.73 9.87
CA GLU A 137 -16.24 32.83 8.84
C GLU A 137 -16.94 32.84 7.49
N VAL A 138 -16.52 33.75 6.61
CA VAL A 138 -17.04 33.81 5.25
C VAL A 138 -16.55 32.52 4.58
N PRO A 139 -17.44 31.71 3.96
CA PRO A 139 -17.05 30.46 3.33
C PRO A 139 -15.94 30.73 2.33
N MET A 140 -14.83 30.00 2.42
CA MET A 140 -13.70 30.17 1.50
C MET A 140 -13.84 29.23 0.32
N ARG A 141 -13.87 29.79 -0.88
CA ARG A 141 -14.02 29.04 -2.12
C ARG A 141 -12.71 28.98 -2.88
N THR A 142 -12.28 27.75 -3.17
CA THR A 142 -11.07 27.49 -3.95
C THR A 142 -11.43 26.82 -5.28
N VAL A 143 -10.83 27.30 -6.36
CA VAL A 143 -10.96 26.73 -7.71
C VAL A 143 -9.65 26.08 -8.13
N ILE A 144 -9.68 24.80 -8.45
CA ILE A 144 -8.60 24.07 -9.13
C ILE A 144 -8.95 24.01 -10.62
N HIS A 145 -8.09 24.47 -11.52
CA HIS A 145 -8.41 24.54 -12.96
C HIS A 145 -7.27 24.08 -13.87
N GLY A 146 -7.62 23.65 -15.08
CA GLY A 146 -6.66 23.35 -16.16
C GLY A 146 -6.09 21.93 -16.14
N GLY A 147 -6.29 21.18 -15.06
CA GLY A 147 -5.80 19.81 -14.92
C GLY A 147 -6.74 18.74 -15.44
N ASP A 148 -6.22 17.54 -15.59
CA ASP A 148 -7.03 16.35 -15.84
C ASP A 148 -7.66 15.90 -14.54
N VAL A 149 -8.99 15.97 -14.45
CA VAL A 149 -9.74 15.67 -13.23
C VAL A 149 -10.37 14.29 -13.34
N ILE A 150 -10.17 13.47 -12.32
CA ILE A 150 -10.88 12.20 -12.16
C ILE A 150 -12.16 12.45 -11.36
N ALA A 151 -13.18 12.92 -12.08
CA ALA A 151 -14.51 13.20 -11.55
C ALA A 151 -15.26 11.92 -11.18
N TYR A 152 -16.34 12.04 -10.43
CA TYR A 152 -17.25 10.93 -10.12
C TYR A 152 -18.66 11.19 -10.66
N HIS A 153 -19.17 10.27 -11.49
CA HIS A 153 -20.50 10.36 -12.08
C HIS A 153 -21.02 8.95 -12.41
N ASP A 154 -22.35 8.75 -12.31
CA ASP A 154 -23.02 7.47 -12.57
C ASP A 154 -22.32 6.27 -11.91
N GLY A 155 -22.06 6.39 -10.61
CA GLY A 155 -21.52 5.29 -9.80
C GLY A 155 -20.03 5.02 -9.95
N GLY A 156 -19.26 5.79 -10.73
CA GLY A 156 -17.82 5.54 -10.89
C GLY A 156 -17.00 6.74 -11.36
N HIS A 157 -15.69 6.52 -11.47
CA HIS A 157 -14.75 7.53 -11.94
C HIS A 157 -14.95 7.85 -13.42
N ARG A 158 -14.75 9.12 -13.79
CA ARG A 158 -14.82 9.66 -15.16
C ARG A 158 -13.68 10.64 -15.37
N LEU A 159 -12.98 10.52 -16.49
CA LEU A 159 -11.91 11.43 -16.86
C LEU A 159 -12.45 12.70 -17.52
N LEU A 160 -12.14 13.86 -16.94
CA LEU A 160 -12.44 15.18 -17.47
C LEU A 160 -11.13 15.91 -17.78
N ARG A 161 -10.85 16.12 -19.08
CA ARG A 161 -9.63 16.80 -19.53
C ARG A 161 -9.71 18.31 -19.37
N GLY A 162 -8.64 18.91 -18.86
CA GLY A 162 -8.55 20.37 -18.69
C GLY A 162 -9.71 20.95 -17.88
N GLY A 163 -10.20 20.20 -16.89
CA GLY A 163 -11.40 20.51 -16.13
C GLY A 163 -11.19 21.58 -15.06
N SER A 164 -12.27 21.86 -14.35
CA SER A 164 -12.28 22.68 -13.14
C SER A 164 -13.00 21.93 -12.02
N LEU A 165 -12.43 22.00 -10.82
CA LEU A 165 -13.04 21.54 -9.58
C LEU A 165 -13.12 22.72 -8.63
N VAL A 166 -14.25 22.87 -7.94
CA VAL A 166 -14.44 23.90 -6.91
C VAL A 166 -14.85 23.24 -5.63
N TYR A 167 -14.21 23.64 -4.55
CA TYR A 167 -14.64 23.31 -3.20
C TYR A 167 -14.85 24.59 -2.39
N GLU A 168 -15.79 24.52 -1.46
CA GLU A 168 -16.10 25.55 -0.49
C GLU A 168 -15.97 24.93 0.89
N ASP A 169 -15.12 25.54 1.72
CA ASP A 169 -14.69 24.99 3.00
C ASP A 169 -14.26 23.52 2.87
N ASP A 170 -15.00 22.57 3.41
CA ASP A 170 -14.66 21.15 3.47
C ASP A 170 -15.30 20.29 2.36
N ARG A 171 -16.02 20.89 1.41
CA ARG A 171 -16.81 20.14 0.42
C ARG A 171 -16.62 20.60 -1.01
N VAL A 172 -16.58 19.62 -1.92
CA VAL A 172 -16.66 19.87 -3.36
C VAL A 172 -18.06 20.39 -3.68
N VAL A 173 -18.14 21.50 -4.41
CA VAL A 173 -19.40 22.14 -4.83
C VAL A 173 -19.60 22.09 -6.35
N PHE A 174 -18.53 21.91 -7.13
CA PHE A 174 -18.61 21.84 -8.59
C PHE A 174 -17.47 21.01 -9.19
N VAL A 175 -17.79 20.23 -10.23
CA VAL A 175 -16.81 19.59 -11.12
C VAL A 175 -17.33 19.71 -12.54
N GLY A 176 -16.56 20.30 -13.46
CA GLY A 176 -17.02 20.55 -14.83
C GLY A 176 -15.95 21.17 -15.72
N ARG A 177 -16.27 21.37 -17.00
CA ARG A 177 -15.29 21.82 -18.02
C ARG A 177 -14.68 23.19 -17.69
N SER A 178 -15.47 24.11 -17.18
CA SER A 178 -15.03 25.44 -16.78
C SER A 178 -15.92 25.98 -15.67
N TYR A 179 -15.37 26.86 -14.85
CA TYR A 179 -16.08 27.56 -13.78
C TYR A 179 -15.84 29.07 -13.90
N ALA A 180 -16.92 29.83 -14.04
CA ALA A 180 -16.90 31.29 -14.21
C ALA A 180 -17.34 32.06 -12.95
N GLY A 181 -17.66 31.36 -11.87
CA GLY A 181 -18.07 31.98 -10.61
C GLY A 181 -16.90 32.63 -9.86
N ALA A 182 -17.23 33.42 -8.84
CA ALA A 182 -16.23 33.99 -7.93
C ALA A 182 -15.48 32.88 -7.17
N SER A 183 -14.23 33.19 -6.82
CA SER A 183 -13.32 32.35 -6.05
C SER A 183 -12.42 33.21 -5.18
N ASP A 184 -12.13 32.77 -3.96
CA ASP A 184 -11.18 33.43 -3.06
C ASP A 184 -9.75 32.98 -3.35
N HIS A 185 -9.59 31.70 -3.73
CA HIS A 185 -8.31 31.10 -4.09
C HIS A 185 -8.38 30.35 -5.41
N ARG A 186 -7.25 30.29 -6.12
CA ARG A 186 -7.11 29.57 -7.38
C ARG A 186 -5.83 28.74 -7.38
N ILE A 187 -5.94 27.49 -7.83
CA ILE A 187 -4.84 26.56 -8.02
C ILE A 187 -4.79 26.19 -9.51
N ASP A 188 -3.66 26.48 -10.15
CA ASP A 188 -3.41 26.06 -11.53
C ASP A 188 -2.89 24.60 -11.53
N ALA A 189 -3.69 23.74 -12.16
CA ALA A 189 -3.40 22.33 -12.35
C ALA A 189 -3.10 22.00 -13.81
N THR A 190 -2.79 22.99 -14.65
CA THR A 190 -2.39 22.76 -16.05
C THR A 190 -1.22 21.78 -16.12
N GLY A 191 -1.36 20.71 -16.91
CA GLY A 191 -0.35 19.64 -17.02
C GLY A 191 -0.32 18.66 -15.85
N LYS A 192 -1.23 18.80 -14.88
CA LYS A 192 -1.32 17.98 -13.66
C LYS A 192 -2.56 17.09 -13.67
N LEU A 193 -2.53 16.07 -12.83
CA LEU A 193 -3.64 15.15 -12.58
C LEU A 193 -4.28 15.46 -11.22
N VAL A 194 -5.58 15.67 -11.19
CA VAL A 194 -6.38 15.91 -9.98
C VAL A 194 -7.22 14.67 -9.69
N ILE A 195 -6.89 13.96 -8.62
CA ILE A 195 -7.57 12.74 -8.20
C ILE A 195 -8.25 12.93 -6.83
N PRO A 196 -9.27 12.12 -6.50
CA PRO A 196 -9.73 12.03 -5.13
C PRO A 196 -8.62 11.54 -4.20
N GLY A 197 -8.72 11.92 -2.93
CA GLY A 197 -7.84 11.48 -1.87
C GLY A 197 -7.67 9.97 -1.83
N LEU A 198 -6.42 9.51 -1.73
CA LEU A 198 -6.11 8.08 -1.60
C LEU A 198 -6.49 7.60 -0.21
N VAL A 199 -6.99 6.36 -0.14
CA VAL A 199 -7.44 5.69 1.09
C VAL A 199 -6.56 4.46 1.31
N ASN A 200 -5.67 4.54 2.30
CA ASN A 200 -4.81 3.44 2.72
C ASN A 200 -5.50 2.65 3.84
N LEU A 201 -5.95 1.43 3.55
CA LEU A 201 -6.72 0.63 4.50
C LEU A 201 -5.86 -0.15 5.51
N HIS A 202 -4.54 -0.12 5.38
CA HIS A 202 -3.65 -0.91 6.21
C HIS A 202 -2.26 -0.30 6.19
N CYS A 203 -1.90 0.40 7.28
CA CYS A 203 -0.55 0.88 7.49
C CYS A 203 -0.10 0.73 8.95
N HIS A 204 1.21 0.70 9.13
CA HIS A 204 1.89 0.82 10.42
C HIS A 204 2.69 2.13 10.46
N ALA A 205 2.19 3.08 11.24
CA ALA A 205 2.81 4.37 11.51
C ALA A 205 3.50 4.39 12.86
N THR A 206 3.00 3.62 13.82
CA THR A 206 3.58 3.54 15.17
C THR A 206 4.67 2.47 15.31
N THR A 207 4.77 1.55 14.35
CA THR A 207 5.75 0.45 14.36
C THR A 207 6.49 0.32 13.03
N GLU A 208 7.76 -0.11 13.06
CA GLU A 208 8.65 -0.30 11.91
C GLU A 208 8.97 0.97 11.10
N ALA A 209 8.72 2.14 11.67
CA ALA A 209 9.10 3.41 11.07
C ALA A 209 10.57 3.76 11.37
N SER A 210 11.11 3.30 12.52
CA SER A 210 12.47 3.64 12.94
C SER A 210 13.38 2.42 13.10
N GLY A 211 12.92 1.21 13.44
CA GLY A 211 13.80 0.06 13.66
C GLY A 211 14.06 -0.84 12.46
N ARG A 212 13.55 -0.49 11.28
CA ARG A 212 13.40 -1.43 10.18
C ARG A 212 14.73 -1.86 9.55
N LEU A 213 14.85 -3.15 9.30
CA LEU A 213 15.90 -3.74 8.47
C LEU A 213 15.30 -4.22 7.14
N ILE A 214 15.97 -3.91 6.04
CA ILE A 214 15.62 -4.44 4.71
C ILE A 214 16.61 -5.55 4.42
N ALA A 215 16.21 -6.78 4.72
CA ALA A 215 17.04 -7.96 4.55
C ALA A 215 16.53 -8.86 3.41
N ASP A 216 17.47 -9.34 2.59
CA ASP A 216 17.28 -10.46 1.65
C ASP A 216 17.66 -11.81 2.30
N ALA A 217 17.51 -11.87 3.63
CA ALA A 217 17.80 -13.02 4.46
C ALA A 217 16.56 -13.37 5.31
N GLY A 218 16.48 -14.63 5.74
CA GLY A 218 15.39 -15.07 6.58
C GLY A 218 15.43 -16.56 6.87
N ARG A 219 14.57 -16.98 7.78
CA ARG A 219 14.51 -18.37 8.23
C ARG A 219 13.66 -19.24 7.31
N ARG A 220 14.23 -20.39 6.93
CA ARG A 220 13.56 -21.38 6.05
C ARG A 220 12.32 -21.99 6.72
N ASP A 221 12.39 -22.25 8.02
CA ASP A 221 11.28 -22.82 8.79
C ASP A 221 10.15 -21.82 9.04
N PHE A 222 10.36 -20.54 8.75
CA PHE A 222 9.31 -19.52 8.70
C PHE A 222 8.79 -19.25 7.28
N PHE A 223 9.12 -20.09 6.31
CA PHE A 223 8.65 -19.97 4.92
C PHE A 223 8.86 -18.58 4.31
N HIS A 224 10.02 -17.97 4.60
CA HIS A 224 10.40 -16.63 4.14
C HIS A 224 9.48 -15.49 4.60
N THR A 225 8.65 -15.69 5.64
CA THR A 225 7.92 -14.56 6.24
C THR A 225 8.90 -13.60 6.92
N GLY A 226 8.81 -12.32 6.55
CA GLY A 226 9.72 -11.29 7.07
C GLY A 226 9.43 -10.91 8.51
N PHE A 227 8.16 -10.76 8.88
CA PHE A 227 7.81 -10.19 10.19
C PHE A 227 8.22 -11.09 11.37
N LEU A 228 8.15 -12.43 11.21
CA LEU A 228 8.58 -13.35 12.28
C LEU A 228 10.08 -13.30 12.50
N ASN A 229 10.89 -13.01 11.47
CA ASN A 229 12.34 -12.84 11.67
C ASN A 229 12.62 -11.68 12.64
N TYR A 230 11.81 -10.62 12.62
CA TYR A 230 11.95 -9.46 13.51
C TYR A 230 11.22 -9.62 14.85
N GLN A 231 10.38 -10.65 15.02
CA GLN A 231 9.68 -10.97 16.26
C GLN A 231 10.34 -12.12 17.03
N SER A 232 11.62 -12.39 16.74
CA SER A 232 12.38 -13.53 17.27
C SER A 232 12.93 -13.33 18.69
N ALA A 233 12.15 -12.71 19.60
CA ALA A 233 12.59 -12.49 20.97
C ALA A 233 12.34 -13.71 21.88
N PRO A 234 13.32 -14.11 22.72
CA PRO A 234 13.09 -15.11 23.76
C PRO A 234 12.06 -14.66 24.79
N ARG A 235 11.58 -15.63 25.58
CA ARG A 235 10.70 -15.33 26.71
C ARG A 235 11.39 -14.41 27.73
N GLY A 236 10.66 -13.39 28.18
CA GLY A 236 11.19 -12.38 29.11
C GLY A 236 12.06 -11.30 28.46
N VAL A 237 12.30 -11.37 27.15
CA VAL A 237 13.09 -10.38 26.41
C VAL A 237 12.17 -9.44 25.65
N THR A 238 12.47 -8.14 25.70
CA THR A 238 11.67 -7.12 25.01
C THR A 238 12.00 -7.15 23.51
N PRO A 239 11.01 -7.39 22.62
CA PRO A 239 11.24 -7.45 21.18
C PRO A 239 11.50 -6.06 20.58
N LEU A 240 12.07 -6.01 19.37
CA LEU A 240 12.41 -4.78 18.66
C LEU A 240 11.26 -3.76 18.62
N ALA A 241 10.06 -4.17 18.21
CA ALA A 241 8.91 -3.29 18.07
C ALA A 241 8.52 -2.58 19.39
N ALA A 242 8.76 -3.20 20.54
CA ALA A 242 8.49 -2.59 21.85
C ALA A 242 9.61 -1.66 22.34
N ARG A 243 10.76 -1.63 21.64
CA ARG A 243 11.91 -0.77 21.94
C ARG A 243 11.88 0.54 21.14
N GLU A 244 11.02 0.65 20.13
CA GLU A 244 10.93 1.81 19.24
C GLU A 244 10.41 3.05 19.96
N ASN A 245 10.96 4.21 19.62
CA ASN A 245 10.37 5.49 19.98
C ASN A 245 9.10 5.76 19.15
N LEU A 246 7.94 5.49 19.74
CA LEU A 246 6.63 5.67 19.11
C LEU A 246 6.40 7.09 18.58
N ASP A 247 6.95 8.13 19.23
CA ASP A 247 6.75 9.51 18.78
C ASP A 247 7.47 9.76 17.44
N ILE A 248 8.76 9.41 17.36
CA ILE A 248 9.56 9.58 16.13
C ILE A 248 8.96 8.75 15.00
N GLY A 249 8.66 7.46 15.28
CA GLY A 249 8.11 6.56 14.28
C GLY A 249 6.78 7.07 13.72
N ASN A 250 5.87 7.47 14.61
CA ASN A 250 4.57 8.01 14.24
C ASN A 250 4.67 9.32 13.44
N ARG A 251 5.52 10.27 13.87
CA ARG A 251 5.74 11.50 13.12
C ARG A 251 6.25 11.22 11.72
N PHE A 252 7.28 10.39 11.60
CA PHE A 252 7.90 10.03 10.32
C PHE A 252 6.90 9.38 9.37
N ALA A 253 6.18 8.35 9.83
CA ALA A 253 5.28 7.59 8.99
C ALA A 253 4.03 8.38 8.56
N LEU A 254 3.43 9.17 9.45
CA LEU A 254 2.26 9.99 9.11
C LEU A 254 2.61 11.09 8.11
N VAL A 255 3.81 11.68 8.22
CA VAL A 255 4.33 12.65 7.25
C VAL A 255 4.54 12.00 5.89
N GLU A 256 5.17 10.82 5.84
CA GLU A 256 5.39 10.08 4.60
C GLU A 256 4.07 9.70 3.90
N LEU A 257 3.10 9.15 4.64
CA LEU A 257 1.77 8.79 4.13
C LEU A 257 1.08 10.00 3.49
N LEU A 258 1.06 11.12 4.21
CA LEU A 258 0.40 12.34 3.75
C LEU A 258 1.11 12.94 2.54
N ARG A 259 2.44 12.98 2.55
CA ARG A 259 3.28 13.42 1.44
C ARG A 259 3.00 12.60 0.17
N ASN A 260 2.82 11.29 0.31
CA ASN A 260 2.53 10.38 -0.81
C ASN A 260 1.04 10.34 -1.21
N GLY A 261 0.23 11.32 -0.80
CA GLY A 261 -1.15 11.50 -1.25
C GLY A 261 -2.19 10.71 -0.46
N CYS A 262 -1.83 10.02 0.62
CA CYS A 262 -2.82 9.37 1.49
C CYS A 262 -3.55 10.43 2.32
N THR A 263 -4.80 10.71 1.94
CA THR A 263 -5.67 11.62 2.69
C THR A 263 -6.35 10.94 3.87
N THR A 264 -6.61 9.63 3.74
CA THR A 264 -7.29 8.79 4.72
C THR A 264 -6.48 7.53 4.97
N ILE A 265 -6.26 7.20 6.24
CA ILE A 265 -5.51 6.01 6.65
C ILE A 265 -6.27 5.19 7.69
N VAL A 266 -6.02 3.88 7.71
CA VAL A 266 -6.31 2.99 8.84
C VAL A 266 -4.97 2.58 9.45
N GLU A 267 -4.67 3.18 10.59
CA GLU A 267 -3.41 2.97 11.31
C GLU A 267 -3.54 1.82 12.30
N LEU A 268 -2.65 0.84 12.15
CA LEU A 268 -2.58 -0.35 12.99
C LEU A 268 -1.41 -0.28 13.96
N GLY A 269 -1.68 -0.20 15.27
CA GLY A 269 -0.60 -0.35 16.24
C GLY A 269 -0.81 0.34 17.59
N ALA A 270 0.30 0.81 18.15
CA ALA A 270 0.38 1.38 19.49
C ALA A 270 0.05 2.88 19.48
N VAL A 271 -1.18 3.21 19.07
CA VAL A 271 -1.67 4.60 19.02
C VAL A 271 -1.90 5.16 20.43
N ASN A 272 -1.61 6.45 20.59
CA ASN A 272 -1.78 7.17 21.86
C ASN A 272 -2.26 8.62 21.63
N ASP A 273 -2.41 9.39 22.70
CA ASP A 273 -2.87 10.79 22.61
C ASP A 273 -1.93 11.68 21.79
N ALA A 274 -0.62 11.40 21.80
CA ALA A 274 0.33 12.11 20.95
C ALA A 274 0.12 11.78 19.46
N THR A 275 -0.23 10.54 19.14
CA THR A 275 -0.66 10.15 17.78
C THR A 275 -1.86 10.97 17.32
N VAL A 276 -2.89 11.08 18.16
CA VAL A 276 -4.09 11.87 17.87
C VAL A 276 -3.73 13.34 17.63
N ALA A 277 -2.97 13.93 18.54
CA ALA A 277 -2.58 15.33 18.47
C ALA A 277 -1.76 15.64 17.21
N PHE A 278 -0.80 14.79 16.87
CA PHE A 278 0.04 14.99 15.69
C PHE A 278 -0.73 14.79 14.39
N ALA A 279 -1.54 13.72 14.28
CA ALA A 279 -2.42 13.50 13.13
C ALA A 279 -3.38 14.70 12.91
N GLY A 280 -3.95 15.22 14.00
CA GLY A 280 -4.78 16.41 13.98
C GLY A 280 -4.04 17.69 13.55
N HIS A 281 -2.78 17.84 13.98
CA HIS A 281 -1.92 18.96 13.64
C HIS A 281 -1.60 19.00 12.15
N ILE A 282 -1.09 17.89 11.59
CA ILE A 282 -0.76 17.79 10.16
C ILE A 282 -2.00 17.71 9.27
N GLY A 283 -3.17 17.38 9.84
CA GLY A 283 -4.47 17.47 9.18
C GLY A 283 -4.90 16.22 8.40
N ILE A 284 -4.24 15.07 8.60
CA ILE A 284 -4.64 13.79 7.98
C ILE A 284 -5.96 13.27 8.55
N ARG A 285 -6.73 12.53 7.76
CA ARG A 285 -7.88 11.75 8.23
C ARG A 285 -7.41 10.35 8.64
N ALA A 286 -7.67 9.93 9.88
CA ALA A 286 -7.14 8.69 10.40
C ALA A 286 -8.18 7.88 11.20
N TYR A 287 -8.23 6.59 10.92
CA TYR A 287 -8.87 5.57 11.74
C TYR A 287 -7.78 4.90 12.56
N LEU A 288 -7.67 5.28 13.83
CA LEU A 288 -6.63 4.82 14.74
C LEU A 288 -7.10 3.57 15.46
N THR A 289 -6.29 2.51 15.44
CA THR A 289 -6.66 1.22 16.00
C THR A 289 -5.70 0.78 17.12
N PRO A 290 -6.04 1.03 18.41
CA PRO A 290 -5.23 0.56 19.52
C PRO A 290 -5.26 -0.98 19.59
N GLY A 291 -4.12 -1.59 19.31
CA GLY A 291 -4.00 -3.04 19.18
C GLY A 291 -4.04 -3.83 20.49
N TYR A 292 -4.66 -5.01 20.46
CA TYR A 292 -4.69 -5.98 21.56
C TYR A 292 -4.69 -7.44 21.06
N ARG A 293 -4.24 -8.38 21.91
CA ARG A 293 -4.13 -9.81 21.58
C ARG A 293 -4.07 -10.69 22.83
N SER A 294 -4.45 -11.96 22.70
CA SER A 294 -4.39 -12.97 23.75
C SER A 294 -3.07 -13.71 23.84
N ALA A 295 -2.20 -13.63 22.83
CA ALA A 295 -0.91 -14.28 22.83
C ALA A 295 0.18 -13.40 22.25
N SER A 296 1.42 -13.57 22.70
CA SER A 296 2.59 -12.97 22.05
C SER A 296 3.47 -14.04 21.45
N TYR A 297 4.04 -13.77 20.27
CA TYR A 297 5.07 -14.63 19.71
C TYR A 297 6.33 -14.62 20.57
N ARG A 298 6.94 -15.79 20.70
CA ARG A 298 8.25 -16.03 21.30
C ARG A 298 9.03 -17.00 20.42
N VAL A 299 10.34 -16.95 20.57
CA VAL A 299 11.21 -17.98 20.01
C VAL A 299 11.86 -18.74 21.14
N GLY A 300 11.63 -20.06 21.18
CA GLY A 300 12.21 -20.95 22.17
C GLY A 300 13.72 -21.14 21.97
N PRO A 301 14.44 -21.78 22.91
CA PRO A 301 15.89 -21.99 22.83
C PRO A 301 16.35 -22.75 21.58
N GLU A 302 15.49 -23.59 21.01
CA GLU A 302 15.74 -24.32 19.76
C GLU A 302 15.38 -23.51 18.50
N GLY A 303 15.05 -22.23 18.64
CA GLY A 303 14.62 -21.38 17.54
C GLY A 303 13.15 -21.56 17.14
N ARG A 304 12.38 -22.46 17.75
CA ARG A 304 10.98 -22.70 17.33
C ARG A 304 10.06 -21.53 17.71
N LEU A 305 9.10 -21.22 16.85
CA LEU A 305 8.03 -20.26 17.16
C LEU A 305 7.13 -20.84 18.25
N GLU A 306 6.89 -20.06 19.29
CA GLU A 306 6.02 -20.36 20.42
C GLU A 306 5.02 -19.22 20.64
N TYR A 307 3.89 -19.56 21.26
CA TYR A 307 2.82 -18.62 21.60
C TYR A 307 2.70 -18.55 23.12
N GLU A 308 2.97 -17.38 23.69
CA GLU A 308 2.78 -17.10 25.11
C GLU A 308 1.38 -16.50 25.33
N TRP A 309 0.45 -17.33 25.80
CA TRP A 309 -0.96 -16.97 26.01
C TRP A 309 -1.22 -16.28 27.35
N ASP A 310 -2.02 -15.22 27.31
CA ASP A 310 -2.61 -14.47 28.42
C ASP A 310 -3.96 -13.90 27.94
N GLU A 311 -5.04 -14.67 28.11
CA GLU A 311 -6.39 -14.27 27.71
C GLU A 311 -6.88 -13.03 28.45
N GLU A 312 -6.49 -12.87 29.72
CA GLU A 312 -6.89 -11.71 30.49
C GLU A 312 -6.22 -10.44 29.96
N ALA A 313 -4.95 -10.52 29.50
CA ALA A 313 -4.30 -9.39 28.84
C ALA A 313 -5.00 -8.99 27.55
N GLY A 314 -5.49 -9.96 26.77
CA GLY A 314 -6.31 -9.73 25.59
C GLY A 314 -7.58 -8.93 25.93
N MET A 315 -8.36 -9.39 26.92
CA MET A 315 -9.57 -8.72 27.36
C MET A 315 -9.30 -7.33 27.97
N ARG A 316 -8.24 -7.19 28.79
CA ARG A 316 -7.80 -5.87 29.29
C ARG A 316 -7.40 -4.94 28.13
N GLY A 317 -6.80 -5.48 27.08
CA GLY A 317 -6.45 -4.75 25.87
C GLY A 317 -7.67 -4.23 25.12
N LEU A 318 -8.71 -5.06 24.95
CA LEU A 318 -9.99 -4.65 24.39
C LEU A 318 -10.61 -3.50 25.19
N GLU A 319 -10.62 -3.57 26.52
CA GLU A 319 -11.15 -2.48 27.35
C GLU A 319 -10.35 -1.17 27.20
N ARG A 320 -9.01 -1.24 27.10
CA ARG A 320 -8.19 -0.06 26.78
C ARG A 320 -8.52 0.51 25.41
N ALA A 321 -8.73 -0.35 24.41
CA ALA A 321 -9.12 0.07 23.07
C ALA A 321 -10.47 0.80 23.07
N LYS A 322 -11.48 0.25 23.75
CA LYS A 322 -12.80 0.89 23.91
C LYS A 322 -12.68 2.26 24.57
N ALA A 323 -11.87 2.37 25.63
CA ALA A 323 -11.65 3.65 26.32
C ALA A 323 -10.99 4.70 25.41
N PHE A 324 -9.95 4.31 24.66
CA PHE A 324 -9.29 5.19 23.69
C PHE A 324 -10.26 5.68 22.60
N ILE A 325 -11.05 4.75 22.03
CA ILE A 325 -12.06 5.09 21.01
C ILE A 325 -13.09 6.07 21.60
N GLY A 326 -13.60 5.81 22.81
CA GLY A 326 -14.54 6.70 23.48
C GLY A 326 -14.00 8.11 23.73
N ALA A 327 -12.69 8.25 23.98
CA ALA A 327 -12.06 9.54 24.21
C ALA A 327 -11.83 10.37 22.94
N HIS A 328 -11.55 9.69 21.81
CA HIS A 328 -11.06 10.36 20.59
C HIS A 328 -12.01 10.28 19.38
N GLN A 329 -13.15 9.61 19.52
CA GLN A 329 -14.10 9.47 18.42
C GLN A 329 -14.62 10.84 17.95
N GLY A 330 -14.34 11.16 16.69
CA GLY A 330 -14.78 12.42 16.08
C GLY A 330 -13.86 13.62 16.36
N ALA A 331 -12.69 13.41 16.95
CA ALA A 331 -11.73 14.49 17.21
C ALA A 331 -11.27 15.18 15.90
N HIS A 332 -10.78 16.42 16.05
CA HIS A 332 -10.31 17.26 14.94
C HIS A 332 -11.32 17.40 13.80
N ALA A 333 -12.53 17.88 14.11
CA ALA A 333 -13.65 18.04 13.17
C ALA A 333 -14.07 16.72 12.47
N GLY A 334 -13.98 15.60 13.20
CA GLY A 334 -14.38 14.29 12.68
C GLY A 334 -13.36 13.60 11.79
N ARG A 335 -12.15 14.14 11.66
CA ARG A 335 -11.04 13.52 10.90
C ARG A 335 -10.42 12.34 11.63
N ILE A 336 -10.41 12.35 12.96
CA ILE A 336 -9.89 11.25 13.77
C ILE A 336 -11.05 10.39 14.28
N ARG A 337 -10.94 9.09 14.03
CA ARG A 337 -11.91 8.07 14.45
C ARG A 337 -11.18 6.85 14.99
N GLY A 338 -11.90 6.07 15.79
CA GLY A 338 -11.40 4.81 16.33
C GLY A 338 -11.97 3.58 15.63
N MET A 339 -11.18 2.50 15.56
CA MET A 339 -11.60 1.16 15.14
C MET A 339 -10.97 0.12 16.07
N LEU A 340 -11.62 -1.04 16.23
CA LEU A 340 -11.10 -2.13 17.04
C LEU A 340 -10.08 -2.97 16.25
N TYR A 341 -9.02 -3.43 16.92
CA TYR A 341 -7.94 -4.16 16.29
C TYR A 341 -7.39 -5.31 17.16
N PRO A 342 -8.03 -6.49 17.11
CA PRO A 342 -7.39 -7.72 17.51
C PRO A 342 -6.25 -8.01 16.52
N LEU A 343 -5.00 -8.11 17.00
CA LEU A 343 -3.82 -8.00 16.13
C LEU A 343 -3.77 -8.98 14.96
N GLN A 344 -3.60 -10.28 15.27
CA GLN A 344 -3.48 -11.36 14.28
C GLN A 344 -4.42 -12.50 14.65
N VAL A 345 -4.88 -13.21 13.61
CA VAL A 345 -5.79 -14.36 13.75
C VAL A 345 -5.22 -15.48 14.64
N ASP A 346 -3.91 -15.69 14.63
CA ASP A 346 -3.20 -16.72 15.41
C ASP A 346 -2.73 -16.24 16.78
N THR A 347 -2.90 -14.96 17.12
CA THR A 347 -2.54 -14.39 18.43
C THR A 347 -3.74 -14.00 19.29
N CYS A 348 -4.95 -14.25 18.82
CA CYS A 348 -6.18 -13.94 19.54
C CYS A 348 -7.03 -15.21 19.70
N SER A 349 -7.70 -15.34 20.85
CA SER A 349 -8.64 -16.43 21.06
C SER A 349 -9.96 -16.21 20.33
N PRO A 350 -10.72 -17.28 20.02
CA PRO A 350 -12.09 -17.18 19.55
C PRO A 350 -12.97 -16.33 20.49
N GLU A 351 -12.73 -16.40 21.80
CA GLU A 351 -13.45 -15.63 22.82
C GLU A 351 -13.17 -14.13 22.68
N LEU A 352 -11.91 -13.74 22.46
CA LEU A 352 -11.54 -12.35 22.22
C LEU A 352 -12.14 -11.81 20.90
N PHE A 353 -12.24 -12.65 19.86
CA PHE A 353 -12.92 -12.26 18.62
C PHE A 353 -14.41 -12.01 18.82
N ARG A 354 -15.12 -12.90 19.52
CA ARG A 354 -16.54 -12.71 19.86
C ARG A 354 -16.75 -11.46 20.71
N ALA A 355 -15.89 -11.22 21.70
CA ALA A 355 -15.93 -10.01 22.52
C ALA A 355 -15.67 -8.74 21.68
N THR A 356 -14.73 -8.79 20.74
CA THR A 356 -14.43 -7.70 19.81
C THR A 356 -15.64 -7.39 18.93
N ARG A 357 -16.28 -8.39 18.33
CA ARG A 357 -17.48 -8.18 17.49
C ARG A 357 -18.59 -7.50 18.28
N LYS A 358 -18.87 -8.01 19.48
CA LYS A 358 -19.84 -7.40 20.40
C LYS A 358 -19.51 -5.94 20.71
N ALA A 359 -18.25 -5.64 21.03
CA ALA A 359 -17.82 -4.27 21.32
C ALA A 359 -17.91 -3.35 20.09
N ALA A 360 -17.61 -3.85 18.88
CA ALA A 360 -17.75 -3.09 17.64
C ALA A 360 -19.21 -2.69 17.40
N ASP A 361 -20.15 -3.61 17.64
CA ASP A 361 -21.59 -3.36 17.49
C ASP A 361 -22.11 -2.35 18.52
N GLU A 362 -21.69 -2.49 19.79
CA GLU A 362 -22.06 -1.57 20.87
C GLU A 362 -21.52 -0.14 20.63
N LEU A 363 -20.31 -0.02 20.10
CA LEU A 363 -19.67 1.28 19.84
C LEU A 363 -20.02 1.88 18.46
N GLY A 364 -20.57 1.07 17.55
CA GLY A 364 -20.83 1.47 16.16
C GLY A 364 -19.55 1.75 15.36
N VAL A 365 -18.45 1.04 15.64
CA VAL A 365 -17.15 1.21 14.97
C VAL A 365 -16.78 -0.02 14.15
N GLY A 366 -15.87 0.15 13.19
CA GLY A 366 -15.35 -0.97 12.40
C GLY A 366 -14.25 -1.76 13.12
N ILE A 367 -13.86 -2.88 12.50
CA ILE A 367 -12.80 -3.79 12.96
C ILE A 367 -11.72 -3.86 11.88
N SER A 368 -10.45 -3.89 12.29
CA SER A 368 -9.35 -4.36 11.44
C SER A 368 -8.67 -5.56 12.10
N THR A 369 -8.08 -6.49 11.35
CA THR A 369 -7.25 -7.59 11.88
C THR A 369 -6.33 -8.12 10.79
N HIS A 370 -5.16 -8.66 11.14
CA HIS A 370 -4.37 -9.45 10.19
C HIS A 370 -4.94 -10.86 10.05
N VAL A 371 -4.98 -11.36 8.81
CA VAL A 371 -5.47 -12.71 8.50
C VAL A 371 -4.87 -13.22 7.18
N GLY A 372 -4.50 -14.50 7.16
CA GLY A 372 -3.90 -15.15 6.01
C GLY A 372 -2.60 -14.48 5.56
N GLN A 373 -1.79 -13.93 6.47
CA GLN A 373 -0.63 -13.13 6.06
C GLN A 373 0.58 -13.98 5.64
N ASN A 374 0.67 -15.22 6.13
CA ASN A 374 1.80 -16.11 5.88
C ASN A 374 1.42 -17.59 6.08
N LEU A 375 2.28 -18.49 5.61
CA LEU A 375 2.03 -19.93 5.61
C LEU A 375 2.12 -20.57 7.00
N VAL A 376 2.98 -20.03 7.88
CA VAL A 376 3.08 -20.48 9.29
C VAL A 376 1.75 -20.25 10.00
N GLU A 377 1.21 -19.03 9.89
CA GLU A 377 -0.09 -18.67 10.44
C GLU A 377 -1.20 -19.56 9.88
N PHE A 378 -1.28 -19.70 8.55
CA PHE A 378 -2.33 -20.49 7.91
C PHE A 378 -2.38 -21.94 8.42
N HIS A 379 -1.22 -22.63 8.49
CA HIS A 379 -1.16 -23.99 9.01
C HIS A 379 -1.30 -24.07 10.52
N GLU A 380 -0.87 -23.07 11.28
CA GLU A 380 -1.11 -23.02 12.72
C GLU A 380 -2.61 -22.94 13.02
N MET A 381 -3.38 -22.19 12.23
CA MET A 381 -4.84 -22.15 12.38
C MET A 381 -5.48 -23.51 12.12
N LEU A 382 -5.05 -24.21 11.06
CA LEU A 382 -5.50 -25.58 10.79
C LEU A 382 -5.12 -26.54 11.92
N ARG A 383 -3.89 -26.47 12.44
CA ARG A 383 -3.41 -27.33 13.51
C ARG A 383 -4.16 -27.11 14.83
N ARG A 384 -4.41 -25.85 15.18
CA ARG A 384 -5.00 -25.45 16.47
C ARG A 384 -6.51 -25.56 16.49
N HIS A 385 -7.17 -25.30 15.35
CA HIS A 385 -8.64 -25.18 15.29
C HIS A 385 -9.31 -26.08 14.25
N GLY A 386 -8.56 -26.74 13.37
CA GLY A 386 -9.12 -27.53 12.26
C GLY A 386 -9.83 -26.68 11.20
N LYS A 387 -9.53 -25.38 11.14
CA LYS A 387 -10.19 -24.39 10.26
C LYS A 387 -9.16 -23.48 9.62
N THR A 388 -9.47 -22.96 8.42
CA THR A 388 -8.67 -21.88 7.83
C THR A 388 -8.78 -20.62 8.69
N PRO A 389 -7.86 -19.64 8.55
CA PRO A 389 -8.00 -18.36 9.22
C PRO A 389 -9.35 -17.68 8.95
N VAL A 390 -9.83 -17.70 7.70
CA VAL A 390 -11.11 -17.10 7.30
C VAL A 390 -12.30 -17.83 7.91
N GLU A 391 -12.29 -19.17 7.91
CA GLU A 391 -13.35 -19.98 8.51
C GLU A 391 -13.46 -19.77 10.03
N LEU A 392 -12.34 -19.59 10.73
CA LEU A 392 -12.38 -19.27 12.16
C LEU A 392 -13.04 -17.90 12.40
N LEU A 393 -12.66 -16.88 11.61
CA LEU A 393 -13.26 -15.55 11.77
C LEU A 393 -14.76 -15.56 11.47
N ASP A 394 -15.22 -16.35 10.48
CA ASP A 394 -16.65 -16.55 10.18
C ASP A 394 -17.39 -17.20 11.35
N GLU A 395 -16.82 -18.25 11.95
CA GLU A 395 -17.41 -18.94 13.12
C GLU A 395 -17.54 -18.03 14.34
N THR A 396 -16.57 -17.15 14.56
CA THR A 396 -16.63 -16.18 15.67
C THR A 396 -17.62 -15.04 15.43
N GLY A 397 -18.12 -14.90 14.20
CA GLY A 397 -18.96 -13.79 13.76
C GLY A 397 -18.20 -12.48 13.59
N LEU A 398 -16.86 -12.49 13.60
CA LEU A 398 -16.06 -11.27 13.47
C LEU A 398 -16.28 -10.59 12.10
N LEU A 399 -16.41 -11.40 11.05
CA LEU A 399 -16.55 -10.95 9.66
C LEU A 399 -17.83 -10.14 9.44
N GLY A 400 -17.75 -9.11 8.60
CA GLY A 400 -18.87 -8.23 8.30
C GLY A 400 -18.48 -7.07 7.37
N PRO A 401 -19.46 -6.29 6.89
CA PRO A 401 -19.23 -5.18 5.97
C PRO A 401 -18.42 -4.00 6.56
N ASP A 402 -18.14 -4.04 7.85
CA ASP A 402 -17.35 -3.07 8.61
C ASP A 402 -16.01 -3.64 9.11
N THR A 403 -15.63 -4.81 8.57
CA THR A 403 -14.39 -5.50 8.91
C THR A 403 -13.39 -5.40 7.75
N ILE A 404 -12.20 -4.92 8.07
CA ILE A 404 -11.03 -4.86 7.20
C ILE A 404 -10.10 -5.99 7.58
N LEU A 405 -9.73 -6.79 6.59
CA LEU A 405 -8.87 -7.95 6.74
C LEU A 405 -7.52 -7.63 6.10
N GLY A 406 -6.53 -7.41 6.96
CA GLY A 406 -5.13 -7.25 6.59
C GLY A 406 -4.64 -8.50 5.88
N HIS A 407 -4.40 -8.30 4.59
CA HIS A 407 -3.81 -9.18 3.58
C HIS A 407 -4.74 -10.22 2.94
N CYS A 408 -5.23 -11.23 3.68
CA CYS A 408 -5.86 -12.42 3.08
C CYS A 408 -5.02 -13.00 1.92
N LEU A 409 -3.70 -13.04 2.07
CA LEU A 409 -2.80 -13.56 1.05
C LEU A 409 -3.01 -15.08 0.93
N MET A 410 -2.79 -15.78 2.04
CA MET A 410 -2.99 -17.22 2.21
C MET A 410 -4.46 -17.51 2.48
N THR A 411 -5.12 -18.02 1.46
CA THR A 411 -6.45 -18.63 1.53
C THR A 411 -6.41 -20.00 0.87
N THR A 412 -7.50 -20.76 0.92
CA THR A 412 -7.60 -22.03 0.15
C THR A 412 -7.48 -21.84 -1.36
N SER A 413 -7.52 -20.61 -1.86
CA SER A 413 -7.28 -20.28 -3.27
C SER A 413 -5.80 -20.05 -3.60
N HIS A 414 -4.92 -19.99 -2.61
CA HIS A 414 -3.48 -19.81 -2.80
C HIS A 414 -2.79 -21.17 -2.94
N SER A 415 -2.01 -21.37 -4.00
CA SER A 415 -1.35 -22.65 -4.30
C SER A 415 -0.41 -23.13 -3.19
N LEU A 416 0.33 -22.21 -2.56
CA LEU A 416 1.20 -22.49 -1.41
C LEU A 416 0.47 -22.97 -0.15
N ALA A 417 -0.83 -22.69 0.01
CA ALA A 417 -1.60 -23.14 1.17
C ALA A 417 -1.73 -24.68 1.24
N ALA A 418 -1.52 -25.37 0.12
CA ALA A 418 -1.51 -26.84 0.00
C ALA A 418 -2.74 -27.53 0.63
N LEU A 419 -3.89 -26.85 0.66
CA LEU A 419 -5.16 -27.35 1.16
C LEU A 419 -6.16 -27.39 -0.01
N PRO A 420 -6.41 -28.55 -0.64
CA PRO A 420 -7.31 -28.64 -1.78
C PRO A 420 -8.75 -28.45 -1.34
N GLY A 421 -9.49 -27.61 -2.07
CA GLY A 421 -10.86 -27.26 -1.73
C GLY A 421 -10.94 -26.26 -0.58
N GLY A 422 -12.09 -25.60 -0.45
CA GLY A 422 -12.32 -24.59 0.57
C GLY A 422 -13.27 -23.50 0.10
N ARG A 423 -13.71 -22.66 1.04
CA ARG A 423 -14.73 -21.64 0.80
C ARG A 423 -14.31 -20.26 1.27
N ASP A 424 -13.02 -20.02 1.47
CA ASP A 424 -12.51 -18.74 1.98
C ASP A 424 -13.03 -17.55 1.16
N LEU A 425 -12.93 -17.60 -0.17
CA LEU A 425 -13.42 -16.51 -1.02
C LEU A 425 -14.95 -16.35 -0.99
N GLU A 426 -15.70 -17.45 -0.89
CA GLU A 426 -17.15 -17.43 -0.75
C GLU A 426 -17.56 -16.77 0.58
N ILE A 427 -16.90 -17.14 1.68
CA ILE A 427 -17.11 -16.58 3.01
C ILE A 427 -16.79 -15.07 3.01
N LEU A 428 -15.65 -14.68 2.44
CA LEU A 428 -15.25 -13.28 2.32
C LEU A 428 -16.30 -12.48 1.54
N ALA A 429 -16.75 -12.97 0.39
CA ALA A 429 -17.76 -12.31 -0.43
C ALA A 429 -19.10 -12.19 0.29
N ARG A 430 -19.58 -13.29 0.89
CA ARG A 430 -20.86 -13.33 1.64
C ARG A 430 -20.86 -12.41 2.84
N SER A 431 -19.76 -12.36 3.59
CA SER A 431 -19.66 -11.51 4.79
C SER A 431 -19.61 -10.01 4.46
N GLY A 432 -19.24 -9.65 3.23
CA GLY A 432 -19.01 -8.26 2.83
C GLY A 432 -17.73 -7.65 3.40
N SER A 433 -16.88 -8.44 4.07
CA SER A 433 -15.59 -7.98 4.59
C SER A 433 -14.69 -7.47 3.46
N THR A 434 -13.82 -6.53 3.78
CA THR A 434 -12.87 -5.96 2.82
C THR A 434 -11.48 -6.56 3.01
N VAL A 435 -10.84 -6.97 1.93
CA VAL A 435 -9.43 -7.35 1.94
C VAL A 435 -8.56 -6.11 1.68
N ALA A 436 -7.61 -5.84 2.56
CA ALA A 436 -6.58 -4.82 2.37
C ALA A 436 -5.30 -5.46 1.79
N HIS A 437 -5.17 -5.40 0.47
CA HIS A 437 -4.02 -5.98 -0.24
C HIS A 437 -2.80 -5.06 -0.14
N CYS A 438 -1.67 -5.60 0.32
CA CYS A 438 -0.40 -4.86 0.52
C CYS A 438 0.72 -5.48 -0.34
N PRO A 439 0.80 -5.22 -1.65
CA PRO A 439 1.61 -6.01 -2.56
C PRO A 439 3.12 -5.89 -2.37
N LEU A 440 3.67 -4.67 -2.23
CA LEU A 440 5.13 -4.47 -2.18
C LEU A 440 5.77 -5.25 -1.02
N VAL A 441 5.12 -5.22 0.14
CA VAL A 441 5.66 -5.87 1.33
C VAL A 441 5.80 -7.37 1.10
N PHE A 442 4.85 -8.04 0.44
CA PHE A 442 4.96 -9.47 0.13
C PHE A 442 5.88 -9.77 -1.05
N ALA A 443 5.87 -8.90 -2.07
CA ALA A 443 6.72 -9.05 -3.24
C ALA A 443 8.20 -9.11 -2.87
N ARG A 444 8.62 -8.32 -1.87
CA ARG A 444 9.99 -8.32 -1.34
C ARG A 444 10.42 -9.69 -0.80
N ARG A 445 9.49 -10.53 -0.35
CA ARG A 445 9.76 -11.87 0.16
C ARG A 445 9.44 -12.96 -0.87
N GLY A 446 9.30 -12.59 -2.13
CA GLY A 446 9.00 -13.52 -3.22
C GLY A 446 7.57 -14.09 -3.18
N ASN A 447 6.63 -13.34 -2.59
CA ASN A 447 5.23 -13.77 -2.46
C ASN A 447 4.26 -12.74 -3.07
N ALA A 448 3.08 -13.19 -3.49
CA ALA A 448 2.11 -12.34 -4.18
C ALA A 448 0.69 -12.86 -3.98
N LEU A 449 -0.29 -11.95 -4.02
CA LEU A 449 -1.69 -12.36 -4.10
C LEU A 449 -1.92 -13.03 -5.45
N GLU A 450 -2.18 -14.33 -5.44
CA GLU A 450 -2.17 -15.11 -6.68
C GLU A 450 -3.21 -14.70 -7.71
N SER A 451 -4.26 -13.99 -7.31
CA SER A 451 -5.16 -13.36 -8.27
C SER A 451 -5.99 -12.28 -7.60
N PHE A 452 -5.73 -11.02 -7.94
CA PHE A 452 -6.60 -9.91 -7.54
C PHE A 452 -7.96 -10.00 -8.24
N HIS A 453 -7.98 -10.49 -9.49
CA HIS A 453 -9.21 -10.62 -10.26
C HIS A 453 -10.18 -11.63 -9.65
N ARG A 454 -9.69 -12.80 -9.21
CA ARG A 454 -10.51 -13.86 -8.60
C ARG A 454 -11.23 -13.40 -7.34
N TYR A 455 -10.59 -12.62 -6.48
CA TYR A 455 -11.24 -12.04 -5.29
C TYR A 455 -12.39 -11.11 -5.71
N ARG A 456 -12.15 -10.23 -6.68
CA ARG A 456 -13.17 -9.29 -7.16
C ARG A 456 -14.32 -9.97 -7.88
N THR A 457 -14.03 -10.96 -8.72
CA THR A 457 -15.05 -11.75 -9.43
C THR A 457 -15.89 -12.58 -8.46
N ALA A 458 -15.32 -13.03 -7.34
CA ALA A 458 -16.08 -13.65 -6.26
C ALA A 458 -16.99 -12.65 -5.50
N GLY A 459 -16.83 -11.34 -5.71
CA GLY A 459 -17.61 -10.29 -5.04
C GLY A 459 -16.95 -9.69 -3.79
N VAL A 460 -15.70 -10.05 -3.50
CA VAL A 460 -14.93 -9.49 -2.38
C VAL A 460 -14.58 -8.02 -2.68
N ASN A 461 -14.81 -7.13 -1.71
CA ASN A 461 -14.28 -5.77 -1.81
C ASN A 461 -12.76 -5.83 -1.53
N VAL A 462 -11.94 -5.42 -2.50
CA VAL A 462 -10.49 -5.41 -2.35
C VAL A 462 -10.00 -3.96 -2.40
N GLY A 463 -9.48 -3.49 -1.28
CA GLY A 463 -8.77 -2.21 -1.19
C GLY A 463 -7.25 -2.42 -1.11
N LEU A 464 -6.51 -1.32 -1.08
CA LEU A 464 -5.05 -1.35 -0.93
C LEU A 464 -4.61 -0.88 0.46
N GLY A 465 -3.47 -1.40 0.88
CA GLY A 465 -2.69 -0.86 1.97
C GLY A 465 -1.20 -0.90 1.65
N THR A 466 -0.40 -0.22 2.46
CA THR A 466 1.06 -0.21 2.34
C THR A 466 1.74 -1.13 3.34
N ASP A 467 1.04 -1.47 4.42
CA ASP A 467 1.62 -2.16 5.57
C ASP A 467 2.76 -1.34 6.16
N THR A 468 3.99 -1.84 6.08
CA THR A 468 5.19 -1.18 6.59
C THR A 468 5.83 -0.29 5.51
N TYR A 469 7.11 0.08 5.65
CA TYR A 469 7.78 1.00 4.72
C TYR A 469 8.06 0.38 3.31
N PRO A 470 8.23 1.17 2.24
CA PRO A 470 7.82 2.57 2.10
C PRO A 470 6.30 2.68 2.03
N ARG A 471 5.76 3.78 2.54
CA ARG A 471 4.31 4.02 2.59
C ARG A 471 3.86 4.85 1.40
N ASP A 472 3.98 4.26 0.21
CA ASP A 472 3.64 4.89 -1.06
C ASP A 472 2.51 4.11 -1.77
N LEU A 473 1.27 4.56 -1.58
CA LEU A 473 0.10 3.91 -2.19
C LEU A 473 0.03 4.11 -3.71
N VAL A 474 0.71 5.14 -4.26
CA VAL A 474 0.84 5.32 -5.72
C VAL A 474 1.65 4.18 -6.30
N SER A 475 2.80 3.86 -5.68
CA SER A 475 3.62 2.72 -6.06
C SER A 475 2.93 1.37 -5.78
N GLU A 476 2.15 1.24 -4.70
CA GLU A 476 1.41 -0.01 -4.41
C GLU A 476 0.43 -0.39 -5.53
N MET A 477 -0.23 0.60 -6.16
CA MET A 477 -1.08 0.32 -7.33
C MET A 477 -0.31 -0.38 -8.46
N ARG A 478 0.94 0.03 -8.69
CA ARG A 478 1.82 -0.59 -9.69
C ARG A 478 2.11 -2.04 -9.35
N TRP A 479 2.52 -2.29 -8.10
CA TRP A 479 2.85 -3.63 -7.64
C TRP A 479 1.63 -4.55 -7.67
N ALA A 480 0.46 -4.09 -7.21
CA ALA A 480 -0.80 -4.82 -7.31
C ALA A 480 -1.09 -5.25 -8.76
N SER A 481 -1.00 -4.30 -9.69
CA SER A 481 -1.28 -4.49 -11.11
C SER A 481 -0.31 -5.47 -11.77
N LEU A 482 1.00 -5.27 -11.60
CA LEU A 482 2.02 -6.07 -12.30
C LEU A 482 2.13 -7.48 -11.74
N LEU A 483 2.12 -7.64 -10.41
CA LEU A 483 2.27 -8.98 -9.80
C LEU A 483 1.11 -9.89 -10.17
N CYS A 484 -0.13 -9.38 -10.13
CA CYS A 484 -1.28 -10.20 -10.49
C CYS A 484 -1.25 -10.60 -11.96
N LYS A 485 -0.86 -9.69 -12.88
CA LYS A 485 -0.70 -10.04 -14.29
C LYS A 485 0.36 -11.11 -14.53
N VAL A 486 1.46 -11.06 -13.76
CA VAL A 486 2.52 -12.06 -13.84
C VAL A 486 2.03 -13.41 -13.34
N VAL A 487 1.39 -13.45 -12.17
CA VAL A 487 0.93 -14.71 -11.56
C VAL A 487 -0.24 -15.33 -12.34
N GLU A 488 -1.16 -14.52 -12.84
CA GLU A 488 -2.31 -14.98 -13.62
C GLU A 488 -1.96 -15.25 -15.09
N HIS A 489 -0.76 -14.88 -15.54
CA HIS A 489 -0.33 -14.93 -16.94
C HIS A 489 -1.31 -14.23 -17.90
N ASP A 490 -1.93 -13.15 -17.45
CA ASP A 490 -2.96 -12.40 -18.19
C ASP A 490 -2.74 -10.90 -17.98
N PHE A 491 -2.57 -10.14 -19.06
CA PHE A 491 -2.36 -8.69 -18.96
C PHE A 491 -3.67 -7.90 -18.80
N THR A 492 -4.82 -8.56 -18.91
CA THR A 492 -6.16 -7.96 -18.85
C THR A 492 -6.73 -7.90 -17.43
N VAL A 493 -6.13 -8.62 -16.47
CA VAL A 493 -6.48 -8.55 -15.04
C VAL A 493 -5.79 -7.40 -14.32
N ALA A 494 -6.27 -7.06 -13.12
CA ALA A 494 -5.73 -6.01 -12.26
C ALA A 494 -5.39 -4.74 -13.05
N THR A 495 -6.34 -4.25 -13.84
CA THR A 495 -6.13 -3.10 -14.71
C THR A 495 -5.83 -1.84 -13.89
N ALA A 496 -5.28 -0.81 -14.54
CA ALA A 496 -5.04 0.47 -13.87
C ALA A 496 -6.31 1.05 -13.21
N ALA A 497 -7.47 0.86 -13.84
CA ALA A 497 -8.75 1.27 -13.25
C ALA A 497 -9.12 0.44 -12.02
N ASP A 498 -8.82 -0.86 -12.03
CA ASP A 498 -9.14 -1.77 -10.92
C ASP A 498 -8.33 -1.41 -9.66
N VAL A 499 -7.02 -1.24 -9.81
CA VAL A 499 -6.14 -0.89 -8.67
C VAL A 499 -6.34 0.55 -8.22
N PHE A 500 -6.69 1.47 -9.14
CA PHE A 500 -7.08 2.83 -8.77
C PHE A 500 -8.39 2.87 -7.98
N ASN A 501 -9.39 2.06 -8.36
CA ASN A 501 -10.60 1.87 -7.56
C ASN A 501 -10.29 1.25 -6.20
N ALA A 502 -9.33 0.33 -6.11
CA ALA A 502 -8.87 -0.28 -4.86
C ALA A 502 -8.22 0.75 -3.92
N ALA A 503 -7.45 1.69 -4.46
CA ALA A 503 -6.83 2.80 -3.72
C ALA A 503 -7.81 3.93 -3.36
N THR A 504 -9.05 3.90 -3.88
CA THR A 504 -10.03 4.97 -3.72
C THR A 504 -11.40 4.43 -3.26
N LEU A 505 -12.30 4.12 -4.19
CA LEU A 505 -13.70 3.76 -3.92
C LEU A 505 -13.85 2.52 -3.03
N ALA A 506 -12.99 1.50 -3.20
CA ALA A 506 -13.01 0.30 -2.37
C ALA A 506 -12.65 0.63 -0.91
N GLY A 507 -11.70 1.55 -0.70
CA GLY A 507 -11.33 2.04 0.61
C GLY A 507 -12.44 2.84 1.28
N ALA A 508 -13.05 3.76 0.53
CA ALA A 508 -14.22 4.52 0.98
C ALA A 508 -15.40 3.59 1.37
N ARG A 509 -15.63 2.53 0.57
CA ARG A 509 -16.63 1.49 0.87
C ARG A 509 -16.30 0.72 2.15
N ALA A 510 -15.05 0.30 2.36
CA ALA A 510 -14.61 -0.38 3.59
C ALA A 510 -14.90 0.46 4.84
N LEU A 511 -14.68 1.77 4.74
CA LEU A 511 -14.90 2.72 5.83
C LEU A 511 -16.37 3.16 5.95
N ARG A 512 -17.26 2.67 5.07
CA ARG A 512 -18.67 3.07 4.97
C ARG A 512 -18.84 4.59 4.83
N ARG A 513 -17.97 5.20 4.04
CA ARG A 513 -17.95 6.63 3.75
C ARG A 513 -18.21 6.83 2.28
N ASP A 514 -19.42 7.25 1.94
CA ASP A 514 -19.73 7.58 0.57
C ASP A 514 -19.09 8.93 0.19
N ASP A 515 -18.99 9.89 1.09
CA ASP A 515 -18.41 11.22 0.88
C ASP A 515 -16.88 11.27 0.62
N LEU A 516 -16.16 10.14 0.65
CA LEU A 516 -14.70 10.06 0.43
C LEU A 516 -14.34 9.42 -0.91
N ALA A 517 -13.09 9.61 -1.32
CA ALA A 517 -12.46 8.97 -2.48
C ALA A 517 -13.19 9.18 -3.81
N ARG A 518 -13.99 10.26 -3.92
CA ARG A 518 -14.72 10.66 -5.13
C ARG A 518 -14.74 12.18 -5.27
N LEU A 519 -14.60 12.68 -6.50
CA LEU A 519 -14.69 14.11 -6.80
C LEU A 519 -16.04 14.43 -7.45
N ALA A 520 -17.01 14.78 -6.62
CA ALA A 520 -18.37 15.16 -7.02
C ALA A 520 -18.98 16.14 -6.01
N PRO A 521 -19.95 16.98 -6.41
CA PRO A 521 -20.65 17.87 -5.49
C PRO A 521 -21.18 17.12 -4.25
N GLY A 522 -20.94 17.69 -3.07
CA GLY A 522 -21.30 17.11 -1.77
C GLY A 522 -20.23 16.19 -1.16
N ALA A 523 -19.28 15.68 -1.93
CA ALA A 523 -18.15 14.92 -1.39
C ALA A 523 -17.20 15.82 -0.57
N LYS A 524 -16.42 15.21 0.33
CA LYS A 524 -15.37 15.92 1.06
C LYS A 524 -14.29 16.42 0.10
N ALA A 525 -13.73 17.59 0.40
CA ALA A 525 -12.57 18.13 -0.30
C ALA A 525 -11.28 17.41 0.15
N ASP A 526 -11.23 16.10 -0.10
CA ASP A 526 -10.04 15.25 0.04
C ASP A 526 -9.50 15.04 -1.39
N ILE A 527 -8.47 15.81 -1.77
CA ILE A 527 -8.01 15.98 -3.16
C ILE A 527 -6.49 15.84 -3.21
N VAL A 528 -5.98 15.16 -4.23
CA VAL A 528 -4.53 15.06 -4.51
C VAL A 528 -4.27 15.59 -5.92
N ILE A 529 -3.25 16.43 -6.05
CA ILE A 529 -2.78 16.98 -7.32
C ILE A 529 -1.36 16.44 -7.56
N LEU A 530 -1.18 15.74 -8.69
CA LEU A 530 0.08 15.14 -9.09
C LEU A 530 0.66 15.83 -10.33
N ASP A 531 1.96 16.08 -10.31
CA ASP A 531 2.69 16.57 -11.48
C ASP A 531 2.86 15.43 -12.50
N MET A 532 2.32 15.63 -13.70
CA MET A 532 2.41 14.65 -14.79
C MET A 532 3.44 15.06 -15.85
N GLN A 533 4.25 16.09 -15.59
CA GLN A 533 5.19 16.67 -16.55
C GLN A 533 6.62 16.15 -16.39
N SER A 534 6.85 15.19 -15.48
CA SER A 534 8.17 14.59 -15.27
C SER A 534 8.57 13.66 -16.43
N LEU A 535 9.89 13.57 -16.69
CA LEU A 535 10.42 12.65 -17.69
C LEU A 535 10.12 11.17 -17.37
N ARG A 536 9.91 10.85 -16.09
CA ARG A 536 9.50 9.52 -15.64
C ARG A 536 8.12 9.14 -16.17
N ILE A 537 7.17 10.07 -16.12
CA ILE A 537 5.81 9.86 -16.63
C ILE A 537 5.82 9.79 -18.16
N GLY A 538 6.55 10.70 -18.80
CA GLY A 538 6.65 10.78 -20.26
C GLY A 538 5.33 11.14 -20.95
N PRO A 539 5.25 11.01 -22.29
CA PRO A 539 4.02 11.25 -23.02
C PRO A 539 2.95 10.21 -22.66
N TYR A 540 1.75 10.66 -22.30
CA TYR A 540 0.65 9.76 -21.96
C TYR A 540 -0.64 10.11 -22.69
N ARG A 541 -1.40 9.07 -23.04
CA ARG A 541 -2.79 9.21 -23.52
C ARG A 541 -3.81 9.06 -22.39
N ASP A 542 -3.51 8.34 -21.33
CA ASP A 542 -4.44 8.04 -20.23
C ASP A 542 -3.71 8.31 -18.91
N PRO A 543 -4.15 9.31 -18.12
CA PRO A 543 -3.43 9.73 -16.92
C PRO A 543 -3.49 8.68 -15.81
N ILE A 544 -4.54 7.85 -15.72
CA ILE A 544 -4.61 6.80 -14.71
C ILE A 544 -3.68 5.65 -15.08
N LYS A 545 -3.62 5.26 -16.36
CA LYS A 545 -2.62 4.28 -16.81
C LYS A 545 -1.20 4.81 -16.60
N ALA A 546 -0.95 6.09 -16.87
CA ALA A 546 0.35 6.70 -16.63
C ALA A 546 0.71 6.72 -15.13
N LEU A 547 -0.22 7.15 -14.27
CA LEU A 547 -0.04 7.13 -12.82
C LEU A 547 0.32 5.73 -12.31
N VAL A 548 -0.49 4.72 -12.64
CA VAL A 548 -0.28 3.35 -12.14
C VAL A 548 1.03 2.75 -12.65
N ASN A 549 1.41 2.97 -13.91
CA ASN A 549 2.58 2.30 -14.49
C ASN A 549 3.89 3.10 -14.33
N CYS A 550 3.81 4.41 -14.18
CA CYS A 550 4.98 5.31 -14.20
C CYS A 550 5.11 6.19 -12.95
N GLY A 551 4.01 6.51 -12.27
CA GLY A 551 4.01 7.43 -11.12
C GLY A 551 4.48 6.83 -9.79
N THR A 552 4.94 7.70 -8.90
CA THR A 552 5.31 7.43 -7.50
C THR A 552 4.76 8.50 -6.57
N GLY A 553 4.87 8.30 -5.26
CA GLY A 553 4.47 9.31 -4.26
C GLY A 553 5.20 10.65 -4.41
N ASP A 554 6.39 10.67 -5.02
CA ASP A 554 7.15 11.90 -5.30
C ASP A 554 6.51 12.79 -6.36
N ASP A 555 5.62 12.26 -7.19
CA ASP A 555 4.87 13.06 -8.17
C ASP A 555 3.73 13.87 -7.49
N VAL A 556 3.43 13.61 -6.20
CA VAL A 556 2.42 14.37 -5.44
C VAL A 556 2.93 15.77 -5.12
N GLU A 557 2.22 16.79 -5.62
CA GLU A 557 2.59 18.19 -5.40
C GLU A 557 1.73 18.84 -4.30
N THR A 558 0.43 18.61 -4.34
CA THR A 558 -0.53 19.23 -3.42
C THR A 558 -1.51 18.20 -2.89
N VAL A 559 -1.74 18.23 -1.58
CA VAL A 559 -2.76 17.40 -0.91
C VAL A 559 -3.65 18.31 -0.10
N ILE A 560 -4.95 18.15 -0.28
CA ILE A 560 -6.00 18.85 0.44
C ILE A 560 -6.79 17.79 1.19
N VAL A 561 -6.98 17.97 2.49
CA VAL A 561 -7.81 17.10 3.34
C VAL A 561 -8.84 17.96 4.02
N ASP A 562 -10.11 17.62 3.86
CA ASP A 562 -11.21 18.33 4.51
C ASP A 562 -11.18 19.84 4.21
N GLY A 563 -10.77 20.20 2.99
CA GLY A 563 -10.64 21.59 2.54
C GLY A 563 -9.32 22.29 2.91
N ARG A 564 -8.50 21.69 3.77
CA ARG A 564 -7.21 22.26 4.19
C ARG A 564 -6.08 21.74 3.32
N THR A 565 -5.30 22.64 2.73
CA THR A 565 -4.02 22.27 2.10
C THR A 565 -3.04 21.81 3.17
N VAL A 566 -2.62 20.56 3.10
CA VAL A 566 -1.72 19.90 4.07
C VAL A 566 -0.38 19.48 3.46
N VAL A 567 -0.32 19.36 2.13
CA VAL A 567 0.93 19.26 1.36
C VAL A 567 0.91 20.36 0.30
N ALA A 568 2.03 21.07 0.16
CA ALA A 568 2.21 22.10 -0.85
C ALA A 568 3.63 22.03 -1.42
N GLY A 569 3.75 21.97 -2.76
CA GLY A 569 5.06 21.84 -3.42
C GLY A 569 5.80 20.55 -3.05
N GLY A 570 5.07 19.46 -2.81
CA GLY A 570 5.63 18.15 -2.45
C GLY A 570 6.15 18.05 -1.02
N ARG A 571 5.79 19.01 -0.14
CA ARG A 571 6.18 19.05 1.28
C ARG A 571 4.99 19.18 2.20
N VAL A 572 5.02 18.48 3.33
CA VAL A 572 3.98 18.58 4.38
C VAL A 572 4.09 19.94 5.07
N VAL A 573 2.97 20.64 5.14
CA VAL A 573 2.90 22.00 5.71
C VAL A 573 3.18 21.96 7.20
N GLY A 574 4.17 22.74 7.65
CA GLY A 574 4.51 22.89 9.07
C GLY A 574 5.44 21.80 9.63
N VAL A 575 6.04 20.98 8.76
CA VAL A 575 6.98 19.93 9.16
C VAL A 575 8.36 20.20 8.55
N ASP A 576 9.41 20.09 9.36
CA ASP A 576 10.79 20.00 8.88
C ASP A 576 11.11 18.54 8.56
N GLU A 577 10.88 18.16 7.29
CA GLU A 577 11.09 16.80 6.82
C GLU A 577 12.56 16.36 6.88
N GLU A 578 13.50 17.30 6.78
CA GLU A 578 14.93 17.01 6.86
C GLU A 578 15.32 16.67 8.30
N ALA A 579 14.95 17.51 9.26
CA ALA A 579 15.16 17.23 10.67
C ALA A 579 14.51 15.91 11.09
N LEU A 580 13.26 15.67 10.66
CA LEU A 580 12.54 14.43 10.96
C LEU A 580 13.22 13.19 10.38
N ARG A 581 13.76 13.26 9.16
CA ARG A 581 14.55 12.18 8.56
C ARG A 581 15.82 11.91 9.37
N HIS A 582 16.51 12.94 9.82
CA HIS A 582 17.70 12.78 10.66
C HIS A 582 17.37 12.17 12.03
N GLU A 583 16.29 12.60 12.69
CA GLU A 583 15.80 12.00 13.93
C GLU A 583 15.47 10.51 13.75
N ALA A 584 14.76 10.16 12.67
CA ALA A 584 14.40 8.78 12.37
C ALA A 584 15.63 7.90 12.11
N GLN A 585 16.64 8.41 11.39
CA GLN A 585 17.89 7.70 11.12
C GLN A 585 18.69 7.44 12.41
N GLN A 586 18.78 8.43 13.30
CA GLN A 586 19.47 8.28 14.59
C GLN A 586 18.79 7.24 15.49
N GLU A 587 17.46 7.25 15.53
CA GLU A 587 16.70 6.22 16.26
C GLU A 587 16.88 4.83 15.63
N ALA A 588 16.98 4.75 14.31
CA ALA A 588 17.27 3.50 13.60
C ALA A 588 18.62 2.91 13.99
N GLU A 589 19.69 3.72 13.95
CA GLU A 589 21.03 3.32 14.37
C GLU A 589 21.06 2.85 15.82
N ARG A 590 20.34 3.54 16.72
CA ARG A 590 20.17 3.11 18.11
C ARG A 590 19.49 1.75 18.21
N LEU A 591 18.41 1.53 17.46
CA LEU A 591 17.64 0.28 17.49
C LEU A 591 18.44 -0.89 16.89
N TRP A 592 19.12 -0.66 15.78
CA TRP A 592 20.00 -1.65 15.16
C TRP A 592 21.12 -2.08 16.11
N ALA A 593 21.73 -1.16 16.86
CA ALA A 593 22.74 -1.53 17.86
C ALA A 593 22.22 -2.52 18.94
N THR A 594 20.90 -2.59 19.15
CA THR A 594 20.28 -3.50 20.13
C THR A 594 19.93 -4.89 19.59
N VAL A 595 20.17 -5.21 18.31
CA VAL A 595 19.83 -6.53 17.72
C VAL A 595 20.34 -7.72 18.57
N PRO A 596 21.59 -7.74 19.06
CA PRO A 596 22.07 -8.83 19.91
C PRO A 596 21.33 -8.99 21.25
N GLU A 597 20.67 -7.94 21.73
CA GLU A 597 19.97 -7.95 23.02
C GLU A 597 18.59 -8.60 22.96
N TRP A 598 17.98 -8.67 21.76
CA TRP A 598 16.63 -9.19 21.60
C TRP A 598 16.53 -10.37 20.65
N HIS A 599 17.46 -10.53 19.71
CA HIS A 599 17.42 -11.69 18.83
C HIS A 599 17.76 -12.97 19.61
N TRP A 600 17.00 -14.04 19.45
CA TRP A 600 17.15 -15.27 20.25
C TRP A 600 18.52 -15.97 20.14
N GLU A 601 19.19 -15.88 18.99
CA GLU A 601 20.58 -16.36 18.83
C GLU A 601 21.64 -15.31 19.24
N GLY A 602 21.23 -14.09 19.59
CA GLY A 602 22.16 -12.98 19.84
C GLY A 602 22.90 -12.49 18.60
N LEU A 603 22.28 -12.58 17.42
CA LEU A 603 22.88 -12.11 16.15
C LEU A 603 23.17 -10.61 16.20
N THR A 604 24.17 -10.18 15.43
CA THR A 604 24.38 -8.75 15.12
C THR A 604 23.46 -8.28 13.99
N THR A 605 23.35 -6.96 13.82
CA THR A 605 22.61 -6.36 12.70
C THR A 605 23.15 -6.82 11.35
N GLU A 606 24.46 -6.91 11.20
CA GLU A 606 25.13 -7.32 9.95
C GLU A 606 24.86 -8.79 9.64
N GLN A 607 24.65 -9.63 10.66
CA GLN A 607 24.27 -11.02 10.45
C GLN A 607 22.78 -11.15 10.09
N LEU A 608 21.91 -10.36 10.72
CA LEU A 608 20.47 -10.37 10.48
C LEU A 608 20.10 -9.72 9.13
N SER A 609 20.82 -8.67 8.74
CA SER A 609 20.63 -7.88 7.53
C SER A 609 21.99 -7.49 6.94
N PRO A 610 22.68 -8.41 6.24
CA PRO A 610 23.97 -8.13 5.63
C PRO A 610 23.92 -6.97 4.64
N THR A 611 25.01 -6.19 4.56
CA THR A 611 25.14 -5.14 3.55
C THR A 611 25.18 -5.75 2.14
N ALA A 612 24.59 -5.06 1.17
CA ALA A 612 24.56 -5.52 -0.23
C ALA A 612 25.98 -5.67 -0.84
N PHE A 613 26.94 -4.89 -0.34
CA PHE A 613 28.35 -4.94 -0.72
C PHE A 613 29.22 -4.94 0.54
N PRO A 614 30.40 -5.59 0.51
CA PRO A 614 31.36 -5.48 1.60
C PRO A 614 31.83 -4.03 1.77
N PRO A 615 32.19 -3.61 2.98
CA PRO A 615 32.80 -2.29 3.19
C PRO A 615 34.12 -2.17 2.42
N LEU A 616 34.40 -0.96 1.93
CA LEU A 616 35.68 -0.63 1.33
C LEU A 616 36.59 -0.04 2.41
N ASP A 617 37.44 -0.88 2.98
CA ASP A 617 38.34 -0.50 4.08
C ASP A 617 39.73 -0.03 3.60
N THR A 618 39.89 0.15 2.28
CA THR A 618 41.15 0.53 1.64
C THR A 618 40.92 1.56 0.54
N ASP A 619 41.86 2.49 0.37
CA ASP A 619 41.83 3.41 -0.76
C ASP A 619 41.94 2.66 -2.09
N LEU A 620 41.11 3.06 -3.06
CA LEU A 620 41.26 2.65 -4.46
C LEU A 620 42.20 3.65 -5.15
N GLN A 621 43.34 3.18 -5.65
CA GLN A 621 44.30 3.98 -6.42
C GLN A 621 44.06 3.88 -7.92
#